data_AF-E2BC18-F1
#
_entry.id   AF-E2BC18-F1
#
_cell.length_a   1.000
_cell.length_b   1.000
_cell.length_c   1.000
_cell.angle_alpha   90.00
_cell.angle_beta   90.00
_cell.angle_gamma   90.00
#
_symmetry.space_group_name_H-M   'P 1'
#
loop_
_entity.id
_entity.type
_entity.pdbx_description
1 polymer ?
#
loop_
_entity_poly.entity_id
_entity_poly.type
_entity_poly.pdbx_seq_one_letter_code
_entity_poly.pdbx_strand_id
1 'polypeptide(L)' 'RSQKQLAEALNCAQSVISDRLEALGKVYKKGKWVPYELKPRDIERRKTTCEILL' A
#
# COMPACT_ATOMS: atom_id res chain seq x y z
N ARG A 1 2.15 11.90 -7.48
CA ARG A 1 1.48 12.23 -6.20
C ARG A 1 2.44 11.88 -5.08
N SER A 2 2.86 12.86 -4.27
CA SER A 2 3.81 12.66 -3.16
C SER A 2 3.07 12.22 -1.88
N GLN A 3 3.76 11.59 -0.93
CA GLN A 3 3.18 11.22 0.38
C GLN A 3 2.59 12.43 1.10
N LYS A 4 3.21 13.61 0.93
CA LYS A 4 2.73 14.87 1.49
C LYS A 4 1.35 15.27 0.96
N GLN A 5 1.14 15.18 -0.36
CA GLN A 5 -0.18 15.46 -0.94
C GLN A 5 -1.25 14.48 -0.47
N LEU A 6 -0.88 13.22 -0.24
CA LEU A 6 -1.80 12.20 0.27
C LEU A 6 -2.11 12.41 1.75
N ALA A 7 -1.10 12.82 2.53
CA ALA A 7 -1.23 13.20 3.93
C ALA A 7 -2.15 14.42 4.10
N GLU A 8 -1.97 15.44 3.24
CA GLU A 8 -2.84 16.61 3.17
C GLU A 8 -4.28 16.24 2.79
N ALA A 9 -4.46 15.41 1.76
CA ALA A 9 -5.80 14.98 1.32
C ALA A 9 -6.55 14.12 2.36
N LEU A 10 -5.82 13.37 3.18
CA LEU A 10 -6.36 12.52 4.24
C LEU A 10 -6.30 13.17 5.63
N ASN A 11 -5.88 14.43 5.70
CA ASN A 11 -5.67 15.20 6.94
C ASN A 11 -4.95 14.40 8.04
N CYS A 12 -3.88 13.73 7.67
CA CYS A 12 -3.07 12.92 8.58
C CYS A 12 -1.59 13.27 8.44
N ALA A 13 -0.78 12.84 9.40
CA ALA A 13 0.66 13.06 9.32
C ALA A 13 1.27 12.22 8.17
N GLN A 14 2.29 12.77 7.51
CA GLN A 14 3.00 12.06 6.44
C GLN A 14 3.62 10.74 6.93
N SER A 15 4.06 10.67 8.20
CA SER A 15 4.55 9.44 8.83
C SER A 15 3.53 8.32 8.76
N VAL A 16 2.25 8.61 9.05
CA VAL A 16 1.15 7.62 9.01
C VAL A 16 0.97 7.06 7.58
N ILE A 17 1.14 7.91 6.57
CA ILE A 17 1.13 7.46 5.17
C ILE A 17 2.34 6.59 4.87
N SER A 18 3.52 6.94 5.37
CA SER A 18 4.73 6.14 5.19
C SER A 18 4.60 4.77 5.84
N ASP A 19 4.20 4.72 7.11
CA ASP A 19 4.01 3.49 7.89
C ASP A 19 2.94 2.60 7.25
N ARG A 20 1.86 3.20 6.74
CA ARG A 20 0.80 2.48 6.04
C ARG A 20 1.27 1.96 4.67
N LEU A 21 2.10 2.71 3.96
CA LEU A 21 2.65 2.28 2.67
C LEU A 21 3.65 1.13 2.85
N GLU A 22 4.48 1.20 3.89
CA GLU A 22 5.36 0.13 4.32
C GLU A 22 4.55 -1.13 4.68
N ALA A 23 3.50 -0.98 5.49
CA ALA A 23 2.60 -2.08 5.86
C ALA A 23 1.82 -2.66 4.66
N LEU A 24 1.48 -1.84 3.66
CA LEU A 24 0.81 -2.29 2.43
C LEU A 24 1.77 -2.96 1.43
N GLY A 25 3.07 -3.05 1.76
CA GLY A 25 4.10 -3.63 0.91
C GLY A 25 4.52 -2.73 -0.26
N LYS A 26 4.09 -1.47 -0.31
CA LYS A 26 4.66 -0.56 -1.31
C LYS A 26 6.11 -0.30 -0.91
N VAL A 27 7.04 -0.83 -1.70
CA VAL A 27 8.47 -0.69 -1.43
C VAL A 27 8.98 0.52 -2.19
N TYR A 28 9.77 1.36 -1.52
CA TYR A 28 10.52 2.41 -2.19
C TYR A 28 11.78 1.81 -2.82
N LYS A 29 11.81 1.71 -4.16
CA LYS A 29 12.96 1.22 -4.92
C LYS A 29 13.44 2.28 -5.90
N LYS A 30 14.71 2.66 -5.82
CA LYS A 30 15.40 3.55 -6.78
C LYS A 30 14.60 4.83 -7.11
N GLY A 31 14.04 5.51 -6.10
CA GLY A 31 13.31 6.76 -6.32
C GLY A 31 11.87 6.59 -6.84
N LYS A 32 11.36 5.37 -6.96
CA LYS A 32 9.98 5.08 -7.39
C LYS A 32 9.27 4.21 -6.36
N TRP A 33 8.01 4.55 -6.09
CA TRP A 33 7.11 3.71 -5.33
C TRP A 33 6.53 2.65 -6.25
N VAL A 34 6.98 1.41 -6.08
CA VAL A 34 6.42 0.26 -6.78
C VAL A 34 5.46 -0.47 -5.84
N PRO A 35 4.29 -0.92 -6.33
CA PRO A 35 3.49 -1.89 -5.59
C PRO A 35 4.39 -3.07 -5.21
N TYR A 36 4.16 -3.68 -4.04
CA TYR A 36 4.66 -5.03 -3.83
C TYR A 36 4.18 -5.86 -5.01
N GLU A 37 5.08 -6.43 -5.80
CA GLU A 37 4.68 -7.47 -6.73
C GLU A 37 4.23 -8.66 -5.88
N LEU A 38 2.93 -8.71 -5.62
CA LEU A 38 2.29 -9.82 -4.93
C LEU A 38 2.61 -11.06 -5.74
N LYS A 39 3.19 -12.07 -5.08
CA LYS A 39 3.39 -13.36 -5.73
C LYS A 39 2.00 -13.89 -6.12
N PRO A 40 1.89 -14.72 -7.17
CA PRO A 40 0.61 -15.29 -7.60
C PRO A 40 -0.19 -15.90 -6.43
N ARG A 41 0.49 -16.56 -5.50
CA ARG A 41 -0.07 -17.10 -4.25
C ARG A 41 -0.75 -16.05 -3.36
N ASP A 42 -0.16 -14.86 -3.25
CA ASP A 42 -0.68 -13.78 -2.41
C ASP A 42 -1.88 -13.10 -3.07
N ILE A 43 -1.94 -13.09 -4.40
CA ILE A 43 -3.10 -12.63 -5.17
C ILE A 43 -4.29 -13.57 -4.92
N GLU A 44 -4.08 -14.89 -5.03
CA GLU A 44 -5.11 -15.91 -4.79
C GLU A 44 -5.71 -15.78 -3.39
N ARG A 45 -4.84 -15.70 -2.37
CA ARG A 45 -5.25 -15.54 -0.97
C ARG A 45 -6.09 -14.29 -0.76
N ARG A 46 -5.70 -13.17 -1.35
CA ARG A 46 -6.46 -11.92 -1.24
C ARG A 46 -7.82 -12.01 -1.92
N LYS A 47 -7.92 -12.68 -3.08
CA LYS A 47 -9.21 -12.94 -3.73
C LYS A 47 -10.13 -13.75 -2.83
N THR A 48 -9.65 -14.89 -2.31
CA THR A 48 -10.43 -15.75 -1.42
C THR A 48 -10.88 -15.00 -0.15
N THR A 49 -10.00 -14.20 0.46
CA THR A 49 -10.38 -13.39 1.63
C THR A 49 -11.46 -12.36 1.29
N CYS A 50 -11.38 -11.69 0.16
CA CYS A 50 -12.43 -10.75 -0.26
C CYS A 50 -13.76 -11.46 -0.55
N GLU A 51 -13.73 -12.65 -1.16
CA GLU A 51 -14.93 -13.45 -1.43
C GLU A 51 -15.61 -13.98 -0.16
N ILE A 52 -14.84 -14.24 0.91
CA ILE A 52 -15.39 -14.70 2.20
C ILE A 52 -15.98 -13.54 3.02
N LEU A 53 -15.44 -12.33 2.86
CA LEU A 53 -15.85 -11.15 3.63
C LEU A 53 -16.96 -10.32 2.95
N LEU A 54 -17.33 -10.66 1.72
CA LEU A 54 -18.46 -10.11 0.95
C LEU A 54 -19.67 -11.04 1.05
#